data_AF-A0A559SQQ2-F1
#
_entry.id   AF-A0A559SQQ2-F1
#
_cell.length_a   1.000
_cell.length_b   1.000
_cell.length_c   1.000
_cell.angle_alpha   90.00
_cell.angle_beta   90.00
_cell.angle_gamma   90.00
#
_symmetry.space_group_name_H-M   'P 1'
#
loop_
_entity.id
_entity.type
_entity.pdbx_description
1 polymer ?
#
loop_
_entity_poly.entity_id
_entity_poly.type
_entity_poly.pdbx_seq_one_letter_code
_entity_poly.pdbx_strand_id
1 'polypeptide(L)'
;MKFTAEELARHPDFLLSIRHLASTLRGMFQAGPRLARLLTSHQRWLLTQTAYALAMQYDPGDPSSGFSAVSLTTLITQHKVASRNTVLNFIEELFTYRFITHAPGEERRRPRHFEPAEVSNQAMYGWLLANLAALDILDHGDRAGCLQAHPELFRIAQPLVARSCLEDTAWREPPEPIALFLWTEAGGLVVDHLMARIDLNGADTERFDVGRVETRNLAGDFMMSRTHLQRLFAKAVQQGCLGWYGEPRKTQLWVSRDFVREYCGWQAVKFAYVEEAFHVARAKLEGVPAKMLAQA
;
A
#
# COMPACT_ATOMS: atom_id res chain seq x y z
N MET A 1 -20.84 0.97 -8.70
CA MET A 1 -21.31 0.64 -7.32
C MET A 1 -20.24 1.11 -6.37
N LYS A 2 -20.54 1.42 -5.10
CA LYS A 2 -19.52 1.68 -4.07
C LYS A 2 -19.57 0.51 -3.10
N PHE A 3 -18.45 -0.17 -2.88
CA PHE A 3 -18.33 -1.24 -1.93
C PHE A 3 -17.84 -0.72 -0.58
N THR A 4 -18.48 -1.19 0.48
CA THR A 4 -17.96 -1.10 1.83
C THR A 4 -16.84 -2.11 2.05
N ALA A 5 -16.01 -1.91 3.08
CA ALA A 5 -14.97 -2.88 3.44
C ALA A 5 -15.55 -4.26 3.76
N GLU A 6 -16.75 -4.31 4.34
CA GLU A 6 -17.43 -5.56 4.70
C GLU A 6 -17.91 -6.32 3.45
N GLU A 7 -18.43 -5.61 2.45
CA GLU A 7 -18.82 -6.18 1.16
C GLU A 7 -17.60 -6.69 0.39
N LEU A 8 -16.52 -5.91 0.33
CA LEU A 8 -15.26 -6.31 -0.30
C LEU A 8 -14.71 -7.59 0.33
N ALA A 9 -14.66 -7.66 1.66
CA ALA A 9 -14.13 -8.82 2.36
C ALA A 9 -14.93 -10.12 2.11
N ARG A 10 -16.20 -10.00 1.70
CA ARG A 10 -17.09 -11.14 1.37
C ARG A 10 -17.23 -11.38 -0.14
N HIS A 11 -16.72 -10.47 -0.97
CA HIS A 11 -16.90 -10.57 -2.41
C HIS A 11 -16.11 -11.78 -2.95
N PRO A 12 -16.74 -12.67 -3.74
CA PRO A 12 -16.12 -13.93 -4.19
C PRO A 12 -14.83 -13.70 -4.97
N ASP A 13 -14.78 -12.63 -5.78
CA ASP A 13 -13.61 -12.29 -6.60
C ASP A 13 -12.59 -11.38 -5.89
N PHE A 14 -12.78 -11.03 -4.61
CA PHE A 14 -11.86 -10.09 -3.95
C PHE A 14 -10.44 -10.66 -3.81
N LEU A 15 -10.32 -11.95 -3.52
CA LEU A 15 -9.02 -12.60 -3.49
C LEU A 15 -8.33 -12.59 -4.87
N LEU A 16 -9.11 -12.70 -5.95
CA LEU A 16 -8.59 -12.56 -7.31
C LEU A 16 -8.06 -11.14 -7.56
N SER A 17 -8.81 -10.11 -7.13
CA SER A 17 -8.37 -8.71 -7.18
C SER A 17 -7.09 -8.45 -6.37
N ILE A 18 -6.99 -9.00 -5.17
CA ILE A 18 -5.78 -8.90 -4.34
C ILE A 18 -4.57 -9.57 -5.03
N ARG A 19 -4.75 -10.77 -5.59
CA ARG A 19 -3.70 -11.46 -6.34
C ARG A 19 -3.26 -10.66 -7.57
N HIS A 20 -4.20 -10.05 -8.28
CA HIS A 20 -3.92 -9.15 -9.40
C HIS A 20 -3.09 -7.95 -8.96
N LEU A 21 -3.53 -7.24 -7.91
CA LEU A 21 -2.80 -6.09 -7.35
C LEU A 21 -1.38 -6.49 -6.94
N ALA A 22 -1.23 -7.58 -6.20
CA ALA A 22 0.08 -8.05 -5.74
C ALA A 22 1.02 -8.37 -6.91
N SER A 23 0.49 -8.94 -8.00
CA SER A 23 1.27 -9.20 -9.21
C SER A 23 1.71 -7.91 -9.90
N THR A 24 0.80 -6.93 -10.02
CA THR A 24 1.07 -5.61 -10.64
C THR A 24 2.10 -4.81 -9.83
N LEU A 25 1.95 -4.73 -8.51
CA LEU A 25 2.89 -4.01 -7.64
C LEU A 25 4.28 -4.65 -7.63
N ARG A 26 4.36 -5.99 -7.73
CA ARG A 26 5.65 -6.68 -7.92
C ARG A 26 6.34 -6.32 -9.23
N GLY A 27 5.58 -6.15 -10.31
CA GLY A 27 6.12 -5.62 -11.58
C GLY A 27 6.71 -4.22 -11.41
N MET A 28 6.02 -3.34 -10.70
CA MET A 28 6.53 -1.99 -10.36
C MET A 28 7.80 -2.05 -9.51
N PHE A 29 7.88 -3.00 -8.56
CA PHE A 29 9.10 -3.23 -7.76
C PHE A 29 10.29 -3.60 -8.63
N GLN A 30 10.11 -4.51 -9.60
CA GLN A 30 11.19 -4.93 -10.50
C GLN A 30 11.71 -3.76 -11.37
N ALA A 31 10.83 -2.83 -11.76
CA ALA A 31 11.20 -1.66 -12.54
C ALA A 31 11.95 -0.59 -11.71
N GLY A 32 11.68 -0.47 -10.40
CA GLY A 32 12.29 0.54 -9.53
C GLY A 32 12.44 0.09 -8.07
N PRO A 33 13.39 -0.81 -7.73
CA PRO A 33 13.45 -1.45 -6.41
C PRO A 33 13.63 -0.47 -5.25
N ARG A 34 14.42 0.60 -5.43
CA ARG A 34 14.66 1.62 -4.38
C ARG A 34 13.41 2.45 -4.07
N LEU A 35 12.59 2.76 -5.07
CA LEU A 35 11.36 3.51 -4.87
C LEU A 35 10.27 2.62 -4.30
N ALA A 36 10.20 1.38 -4.76
CA ALA A 36 9.24 0.42 -4.23
C ALA A 36 9.50 0.10 -2.74
N ARG A 37 10.75 0.19 -2.24
CA ARG A 37 11.12 0.16 -0.81
C ARG A 37 10.38 1.18 0.07
N LEU A 38 9.78 2.22 -0.50
CA LEU A 38 8.94 3.15 0.24
C LEU A 38 7.60 2.54 0.69
N LEU A 39 7.21 1.39 0.14
CA LEU A 39 5.91 0.75 0.41
C LEU A 39 6.07 -0.62 1.11
N THR A 40 7.28 -0.97 1.53
CA THR A 40 7.61 -2.36 1.87
C THR A 40 7.37 -2.75 3.32
N SER A 41 7.09 -1.78 4.18
CA SER A 41 6.53 -1.97 5.51
C SER A 41 5.32 -1.05 5.66
N HIS A 42 4.39 -1.40 6.54
CA HIS A 42 3.17 -0.63 6.69
C HIS A 42 3.43 0.80 7.22
N GLN A 43 4.41 0.94 8.13
CA GLN A 43 4.87 2.25 8.58
C GLN A 43 5.37 3.12 7.42
N ARG A 44 6.20 2.57 6.52
CA ARG A 44 6.70 3.32 5.36
C ARG A 44 5.60 3.64 4.36
N TRP A 45 4.63 2.75 4.19
CA TRP A 45 3.44 3.04 3.39
C TRP A 45 2.68 4.26 3.93
N LEU A 46 2.41 4.31 5.24
CA LEU A 46 1.71 5.44 5.88
C LEU A 46 2.51 6.74 5.78
N LEU A 47 3.83 6.69 6.00
CA LEU A 47 4.73 7.84 5.82
C LEU A 47 4.68 8.39 4.39
N THR A 48 4.82 7.51 3.40
CA THR A 48 4.84 7.87 1.98
C THR A 48 3.52 8.47 1.54
N GLN A 49 2.38 7.84 1.87
CA GLN A 49 1.05 8.33 1.50
C GLN A 49 0.76 9.69 2.13
N THR A 50 1.10 9.86 3.41
CA THR A 50 0.89 11.11 4.15
C THR A 50 1.77 12.23 3.62
N ALA A 51 3.06 11.97 3.38
CA ALA A 51 3.99 12.95 2.81
C ALA A 51 3.52 13.43 1.43
N TYR A 52 3.07 12.50 0.59
CA TYR A 52 2.57 12.83 -0.74
C TYR A 52 1.26 13.64 -0.70
N ALA A 53 0.33 13.25 0.19
CA ALA A 53 -0.92 14.00 0.41
C ALA A 53 -0.66 15.44 0.89
N LEU A 54 0.28 15.61 1.82
CA LEU A 54 0.72 16.93 2.27
C LEU A 54 1.26 17.76 1.10
N ALA A 55 2.10 17.18 0.24
CA ALA A 55 2.65 17.91 -0.91
C ALA A 55 1.56 18.34 -1.90
N MET A 56 0.57 17.48 -2.15
CA MET A 56 -0.56 17.80 -3.04
C MET A 56 -1.50 18.87 -2.47
N GLN A 57 -1.57 19.00 -1.15
CA GLN A 57 -2.45 19.93 -0.44
C GLN A 57 -1.73 21.22 0.01
N TYR A 58 -0.60 21.55 -0.62
CA TYR A 58 0.07 22.82 -0.36
C TYR A 58 -0.81 24.00 -0.75
N ASP A 59 -1.02 24.92 0.20
CA ASP A 59 -1.71 26.19 0.04
C ASP A 59 -0.71 27.34 0.18
N PRO A 60 -0.43 28.11 -0.90
CA PRO A 60 0.45 29.28 -0.84
C PRO A 60 0.01 30.36 0.17
N GLY A 61 -1.29 30.40 0.52
CA GLY A 61 -1.86 31.30 1.52
C GLY A 61 -1.62 30.88 2.97
N ASP A 62 -1.26 29.62 3.21
CA ASP A 62 -0.94 29.07 4.52
C ASP A 62 0.49 28.48 4.53
N PRO A 63 1.49 29.22 5.05
CA PRO A 63 2.87 28.74 5.14
C PRO A 63 3.09 27.51 6.02
N SER A 64 2.09 27.07 6.79
CA SER A 64 2.14 25.85 7.60
C SER A 64 1.61 24.61 6.85
N SER A 65 0.96 24.81 5.72
CA SER A 65 0.47 23.75 4.82
C SER A 65 1.59 23.13 4.01
N GLY A 66 1.31 22.03 3.31
CA GLY A 66 2.30 21.38 2.45
C GLY A 66 3.18 20.36 3.15
N PHE A 67 4.05 19.74 2.37
CA PHE A 67 4.99 18.74 2.87
C PHE A 67 6.24 19.40 3.44
N SER A 68 6.31 19.47 4.77
CA SER A 68 7.50 19.88 5.51
C SER A 68 7.82 18.84 6.58
N ALA A 69 9.04 18.91 7.14
CA ALA A 69 9.41 18.06 8.27
C ALA A 69 8.49 18.26 9.48
N VAL A 70 7.98 19.48 9.69
CA VAL A 70 7.08 19.81 10.80
C VAL A 70 5.70 19.18 10.56
N SER A 71 5.09 19.43 9.40
CA SER A 71 3.73 18.93 9.10
C SER A 71 3.69 17.40 9.09
N LEU A 72 4.67 16.73 8.47
CA LEU A 72 4.72 15.27 8.47
C LEU A 72 4.95 14.70 9.88
N THR A 73 5.87 15.28 10.66
CA THR A 73 6.11 14.83 12.05
C THR A 73 4.85 14.95 12.89
N THR A 74 4.15 16.08 12.81
CA THR A 74 2.94 16.32 13.60
C THR A 74 1.88 15.26 13.32
N LEU A 75 1.54 15.02 12.05
CA LEU A 75 0.50 14.03 11.69
C LEU A 75 0.91 12.61 12.07
N ILE A 76 2.13 12.20 11.73
CA ILE A 76 2.59 10.82 11.95
C ILE A 76 2.71 10.49 13.44
N THR A 77 3.17 11.44 14.25
CA THR A 77 3.30 11.21 15.70
C THR A 77 1.94 11.25 16.41
N GLN A 78 1.02 12.12 15.97
CA GLN A 78 -0.36 12.15 16.46
C GLN A 78 -1.05 10.79 16.32
N HIS A 79 -0.82 10.11 15.19
CA HIS A 79 -1.38 8.78 14.93
C HIS A 79 -0.49 7.61 15.39
N LYS A 80 0.59 7.89 16.14
CA LYS A 80 1.53 6.90 16.69
C LYS A 80 2.17 5.97 15.64
N VAL A 81 2.20 6.39 14.38
CA VAL A 81 2.74 5.60 13.27
C VAL A 81 4.26 5.48 13.36
N ALA A 82 4.94 6.56 13.72
CA ALA A 82 6.39 6.57 13.88
C ALA A 82 6.86 7.66 14.85
N SER A 83 8.09 7.49 15.37
CA SER A 83 8.75 8.52 16.17
C SER A 83 9.18 9.72 15.31
N ARG A 84 9.40 10.87 15.95
CA ARG A 84 9.98 12.05 15.27
C ARG A 84 11.29 11.74 14.56
N ASN A 85 12.19 10.98 15.19
CA ASN A 85 13.48 10.63 14.59
C ASN A 85 13.30 9.74 13.35
N THR A 86 12.34 8.81 13.41
CA THR A 86 12.00 7.97 12.26
C THR A 86 11.50 8.81 11.07
N VAL A 87 10.65 9.81 11.33
CA VAL A 87 10.16 10.74 10.30
C VAL A 87 11.31 11.53 9.67
N LEU A 88 12.21 12.08 10.48
CA LEU A 88 13.34 12.87 9.98
C LEU A 88 14.30 12.02 9.13
N ASN A 89 14.63 10.81 9.58
CA ASN A 89 15.46 9.86 8.83
C ASN A 89 14.77 9.46 7.50
N PHE A 90 13.45 9.27 7.50
CA PHE A 90 12.68 8.99 6.31
C PHE A 90 12.76 10.13 5.28
N ILE A 91 12.59 11.39 5.71
CA ILE A 91 12.72 12.56 4.81
C ILE A 91 14.14 12.67 4.25
N GLU A 92 15.15 12.47 5.09
CA GLU A 92 16.56 12.47 4.65
C GLU A 92 16.83 11.38 3.61
N GLU A 93 16.26 10.19 3.79
CA GLU A 93 16.36 9.09 2.84
C GLU A 93 15.71 9.46 1.49
N LEU A 94 14.47 10.00 1.51
CA LEU A 94 13.80 10.46 0.29
C LEU A 94 14.62 11.51 -0.46
N PHE A 95 15.20 12.45 0.27
CA PHE A 95 16.02 13.52 -0.32
C PHE A 95 17.33 12.96 -0.90
N THR A 96 18.00 12.08 -0.16
CA THR A 96 19.27 11.43 -0.58
C THR A 96 19.08 10.65 -1.88
N TYR A 97 17.96 9.92 -2.01
CA TYR A 97 17.65 9.17 -3.22
C TYR A 97 16.96 10.00 -4.31
N ARG A 98 16.81 11.31 -4.12
CA ARG A 98 16.16 12.25 -5.07
C ARG A 98 14.71 11.88 -5.40
N PHE A 99 14.01 11.28 -4.45
CA PHE A 99 12.56 11.06 -4.53
C PHE A 99 11.78 12.32 -4.19
N ILE A 100 12.42 13.28 -3.52
CA ILE A 100 11.89 14.61 -3.24
C ILE A 100 12.98 15.65 -3.47
N THR A 101 12.56 16.89 -3.73
CA THR A 101 13.43 18.07 -3.81
C THR A 101 12.86 19.19 -2.95
N HIS A 102 13.63 20.26 -2.72
CA HIS A 102 13.03 21.48 -2.17
C HIS A 102 12.04 22.08 -3.16
N ALA A 103 10.96 22.67 -2.64
CA ALA A 103 10.07 23.48 -3.46
C ALA A 103 10.85 24.68 -4.05
N PRO A 104 10.58 25.09 -5.30
CA PRO A 104 11.29 26.19 -5.96
C PRO A 104 11.30 27.46 -5.12
N GLY A 105 12.49 28.03 -4.88
CA GLY A 105 12.66 29.28 -4.12
C GLY A 105 12.57 29.14 -2.60
N GLU A 106 12.32 27.93 -2.07
CA GLU A 106 12.14 27.70 -0.63
C GLU A 106 13.38 27.12 0.09
N GLU A 107 14.51 26.99 -0.62
CA GLU A 107 15.76 26.43 -0.08
C GLU A 107 16.24 27.11 1.22
N ARG A 108 15.92 28.41 1.36
CA ARG A 108 16.29 29.25 2.50
C ARG A 108 15.12 29.57 3.44
N ARG A 109 13.88 29.18 3.10
CA ARG A 109 12.67 29.46 3.90
C ARG A 109 12.52 28.43 5.02
N ARG A 110 11.95 28.86 6.15
CA ARG A 110 11.58 27.96 7.26
C ARG A 110 10.07 28.04 7.51
N PRO A 111 9.36 26.90 7.59
CA PRO A 111 9.85 25.55 7.33
C PRO A 111 10.21 25.34 5.85
N ARG A 112 11.10 24.37 5.56
CA ARG A 112 11.42 23.99 4.17
C ARG A 112 10.33 23.04 3.65
N HIS A 113 9.71 23.40 2.54
CA HIS A 113 8.78 22.51 1.85
C HIS A 113 9.50 21.63 0.83
N PHE A 114 8.95 20.45 0.64
CA PHE A 114 9.44 19.45 -0.28
C PHE A 114 8.40 19.14 -1.35
N GLU A 115 8.86 18.91 -2.58
CA GLU A 115 8.05 18.46 -3.69
C GLU A 115 8.47 17.03 -4.10
N PRO A 116 7.53 16.13 -4.41
CA PRO A 116 7.84 14.84 -4.98
C PRO A 116 8.50 14.99 -6.35
N ALA A 117 9.59 14.25 -6.57
CA ALA A 117 10.21 14.15 -7.88
C ALA A 117 9.28 13.43 -8.88
N GLU A 118 9.54 13.61 -10.18
CA GLU A 118 8.73 13.02 -11.24
C GLU A 118 8.58 11.50 -11.12
N VAL A 119 9.66 10.79 -10.74
CA VAL A 119 9.60 9.35 -10.51
C VAL A 119 8.65 8.96 -9.37
N SER A 120 8.57 9.79 -8.33
CA SER A 120 7.64 9.60 -7.21
C SER A 120 6.19 9.86 -7.63
N ASN A 121 5.97 10.84 -8.51
CA ASN A 121 4.65 11.09 -9.10
C ASN A 121 4.18 9.90 -9.93
N GLN A 122 5.03 9.38 -10.81
CA GLN A 122 4.73 8.23 -11.65
C GLN A 122 4.42 6.98 -10.82
N ALA A 123 5.20 6.71 -9.76
CA ALA A 123 4.96 5.58 -8.90
C ALA A 123 3.67 5.71 -8.08
N MET A 124 3.37 6.90 -7.54
CA MET A 124 2.14 7.12 -6.77
C MET A 124 0.89 7.07 -7.66
N TYR A 125 0.97 7.62 -8.87
CA TYR A 125 -0.10 7.51 -9.87
C TYR A 125 -0.30 6.04 -10.28
N GLY A 126 0.78 5.31 -10.60
CA GLY A 126 0.73 3.89 -10.94
C GLY A 126 0.16 3.03 -9.80
N TRP A 127 0.48 3.38 -8.55
CA TRP A 127 -0.10 2.72 -7.38
C TRP A 127 -1.62 2.92 -7.31
N LEU A 128 -2.12 4.17 -7.45
CA LEU A 128 -3.57 4.41 -7.43
C LEU A 128 -4.26 3.68 -8.59
N LEU A 129 -3.68 3.78 -9.79
CA LEU A 129 -4.18 3.10 -10.98
C LEU A 129 -4.30 1.59 -10.78
N ALA A 130 -3.27 0.94 -10.20
CA ALA A 130 -3.27 -0.49 -9.93
C ALA A 130 -4.35 -0.90 -8.91
N ASN A 131 -4.63 -0.07 -7.90
CA ASN A 131 -5.70 -0.35 -6.94
C ASN A 131 -7.09 -0.19 -7.59
N LEU A 132 -7.28 0.81 -8.44
CA LEU A 132 -8.54 0.97 -9.19
C LEU A 132 -8.77 -0.16 -10.18
N ALA A 133 -7.73 -0.58 -10.91
CA ALA A 133 -7.81 -1.72 -11.82
C ALA A 133 -8.17 -3.03 -11.09
N ALA A 134 -7.67 -3.21 -9.86
CA ALA A 134 -8.04 -4.34 -9.04
C ALA A 134 -9.52 -4.27 -8.55
N LEU A 135 -10.06 -3.07 -8.30
CA LEU A 135 -11.50 -2.90 -8.03
C LEU A 135 -12.36 -3.23 -9.25
N ASP A 136 -11.91 -2.84 -10.44
CA ASP A 136 -12.65 -3.06 -11.69
C ASP A 136 -12.83 -4.55 -12.02
N ILE A 137 -12.03 -5.46 -11.42
CA ILE A 137 -12.24 -6.91 -11.53
C ILE A 137 -13.55 -7.36 -10.85
N LEU A 138 -13.98 -6.67 -9.79
CA LEU A 138 -15.12 -7.09 -8.97
C LEU A 138 -16.46 -6.88 -9.67
N ASP A 139 -16.59 -5.78 -10.41
CA ASP A 139 -17.83 -5.36 -11.04
C ASP A 139 -17.70 -5.03 -12.54
N HIS A 140 -16.57 -5.40 -13.15
CA HIS A 140 -16.22 -5.05 -14.53
C HIS A 140 -16.32 -3.53 -14.80
N GLY A 141 -15.97 -2.73 -13.78
CA GLY A 141 -15.93 -1.28 -13.87
C GLY A 141 -14.83 -0.74 -14.77
N ASP A 142 -14.76 0.60 -14.86
CA ASP A 142 -13.76 1.33 -15.64
C ASP A 142 -13.15 2.49 -14.83
N ARG A 143 -12.89 2.27 -13.54
CA ARG A 143 -12.30 3.29 -12.66
C ARG A 143 -10.87 3.60 -13.10
N ALA A 144 -10.11 2.58 -13.48
CA ALA A 144 -8.75 2.73 -13.97
C ALA A 144 -8.70 3.49 -15.31
N GLY A 145 -9.52 3.12 -16.28
CA GLY A 145 -9.59 3.82 -17.57
C GLY A 145 -10.07 5.26 -17.41
N CYS A 146 -11.03 5.51 -16.51
CA CYS A 146 -11.46 6.87 -16.16
C CYS A 146 -10.31 7.71 -15.58
N LEU A 147 -9.49 7.17 -14.66
CA LEU A 147 -8.32 7.87 -14.13
C LEU A 147 -7.27 8.16 -15.21
N GLN A 148 -7.13 7.28 -16.21
CA GLN A 148 -6.23 7.52 -17.35
C GLN A 148 -6.75 8.60 -18.30
N ALA A 149 -8.06 8.62 -18.56
CA ALA A 149 -8.71 9.64 -19.36
C ALA A 149 -8.73 11.01 -18.67
N HIS A 150 -8.79 11.01 -17.33
CA HIS A 150 -8.86 12.21 -16.48
C HIS A 150 -7.80 12.19 -15.37
N PRO A 151 -6.50 12.41 -15.70
CA PRO A 151 -5.42 12.36 -14.71
C PRO A 151 -5.57 13.36 -13.55
N GLU A 152 -6.34 14.43 -13.72
CA GLU A 152 -6.67 15.40 -12.68
C GLU A 152 -7.38 14.79 -11.47
N LEU A 153 -8.11 13.68 -11.66
CA LEU A 153 -8.76 12.94 -10.57
C LEU A 153 -7.76 12.50 -9.50
N PHE A 154 -6.52 12.20 -9.90
CA PHE A 154 -5.44 11.81 -9.01
C PHE A 154 -5.19 12.84 -7.91
N ARG A 155 -5.20 14.15 -8.26
CA ARG A 155 -4.93 15.24 -7.31
C ARG A 155 -5.98 15.35 -6.21
N ILE A 156 -7.18 14.86 -6.47
CA ILE A 156 -8.29 14.85 -5.51
C ILE A 156 -8.29 13.52 -4.74
N ALA A 157 -8.17 12.40 -5.44
CA ALA A 157 -8.33 11.08 -4.85
C ALA A 157 -7.17 10.71 -3.91
N GLN A 158 -5.91 10.89 -4.32
CA GLN A 158 -4.77 10.42 -3.50
C GLN A 158 -4.77 10.99 -2.08
N PRO A 159 -4.98 12.31 -1.87
CA PRO A 159 -4.95 12.86 -0.52
C PRO A 159 -6.12 12.40 0.35
N LEU A 160 -7.27 12.07 -0.27
CA LEU A 160 -8.42 11.47 0.44
C LEU A 160 -8.08 10.07 0.93
N VAL A 161 -7.51 9.22 0.06
CA VAL A 161 -7.09 7.86 0.45
C VAL A 161 -6.08 7.91 1.59
N ALA A 162 -5.04 8.74 1.45
CA ALA A 162 -3.99 8.85 2.45
C ALA A 162 -4.52 9.27 3.81
N ARG A 163 -5.42 10.25 3.85
CA ARG A 163 -6.05 10.75 5.08
C ARG A 163 -6.94 9.69 5.72
N SER A 164 -7.87 9.11 4.98
CA SER A 164 -8.78 8.10 5.53
C SER A 164 -8.02 6.88 6.07
N CYS A 165 -7.01 6.41 5.33
CA CYS A 165 -6.12 5.33 5.78
C CYS A 165 -5.28 5.72 7.00
N LEU A 166 -4.79 6.97 7.07
CA LEU A 166 -4.07 7.45 8.25
C LEU A 166 -4.98 7.59 9.45
N GLU A 167 -6.26 7.92 9.29
CA GLU A 167 -7.20 8.17 10.39
C GLU A 167 -7.81 6.87 10.95
N ASP A 168 -8.03 5.86 10.12
CA ASP A 168 -8.65 4.58 10.50
C ASP A 168 -7.66 3.60 11.16
N THR A 169 -7.94 3.23 12.41
CA THR A 169 -7.17 2.22 13.14
C THR A 169 -7.24 0.85 12.48
N ALA A 170 -8.38 0.48 11.86
CA ALA A 170 -8.54 -0.83 11.22
C ALA A 170 -7.58 -1.03 10.04
N TRP A 171 -7.15 0.06 9.39
CA TRP A 171 -6.07 0.00 8.41
C TRP A 171 -4.70 0.17 9.05
N ARG A 172 -4.52 1.17 9.93
CA ARG A 172 -3.21 1.45 10.57
C ARG A 172 -2.63 0.27 11.35
N GLU A 173 -3.49 -0.54 11.97
CA GLU A 173 -3.11 -1.64 12.84
C GLU A 173 -3.53 -2.99 12.20
N PRO A 174 -2.65 -3.61 11.39
CA PRO A 174 -2.94 -4.91 10.80
C PRO A 174 -3.20 -5.99 11.87
N PRO A 175 -4.05 -6.99 11.60
CA PRO A 175 -4.23 -8.16 12.45
C PRO A 175 -2.88 -8.85 12.77
N GLU A 176 -2.75 -9.50 13.93
CA GLU A 176 -1.47 -10.05 14.42
C GLU A 176 -0.72 -10.94 13.40
N PRO A 177 -1.37 -11.89 12.70
CA PRO A 177 -0.72 -12.69 11.66
C PRO A 177 -0.15 -11.85 10.52
N ILE A 178 -0.84 -10.77 10.14
CA ILE A 178 -0.45 -9.86 9.07
C ILE A 178 0.66 -8.92 9.55
N ALA A 179 0.50 -8.38 10.76
CA ALA A 179 1.44 -7.53 11.46
C ALA A 179 2.84 -8.15 11.58
N LEU A 180 2.93 -9.48 11.76
CA LEU A 180 4.19 -10.22 11.78
C LEU A 180 5.08 -9.86 10.57
N PHE A 181 4.48 -9.75 9.39
CA PHE A 181 5.18 -9.35 8.17
C PHE A 181 5.28 -7.83 8.06
N LEU A 182 4.19 -7.11 8.29
CA LEU A 182 4.13 -5.71 7.89
C LEU A 182 4.89 -4.72 8.78
N TRP A 183 5.23 -5.14 10.01
CA TRP A 183 6.15 -4.40 10.88
C TRP A 183 7.63 -4.69 10.61
N THR A 184 7.89 -5.58 9.68
CA THR A 184 9.22 -5.96 9.27
C THR A 184 9.62 -5.21 8.00
N GLU A 185 10.84 -4.69 7.95
CA GLU A 185 11.40 -4.11 6.73
C GLU A 185 11.36 -5.14 5.59
N ALA A 186 10.81 -4.76 4.43
CA ALA A 186 10.58 -5.66 3.30
C ALA A 186 9.52 -6.77 3.50
N GLY A 187 8.81 -6.82 4.63
CA GLY A 187 7.81 -7.85 4.88
C GLY A 187 6.52 -7.71 4.05
N GLY A 188 6.15 -6.50 3.63
CA GLY A 188 5.05 -6.29 2.67
C GLY A 188 5.29 -7.01 1.34
N LEU A 189 6.53 -6.99 0.84
CA LEU A 189 6.91 -7.69 -0.40
C LEU A 189 6.78 -9.21 -0.26
N VAL A 190 7.04 -9.73 0.94
CA VAL A 190 6.87 -11.15 1.23
C VAL A 190 5.39 -11.51 1.10
N VAL A 191 4.49 -10.75 1.73
CA VAL A 191 3.04 -11.00 1.65
C VAL A 191 2.55 -10.87 0.20
N ASP A 192 2.94 -9.82 -0.51
CA ASP A 192 2.58 -9.63 -1.92
C ASP A 192 3.08 -10.79 -2.80
N HIS A 193 4.28 -11.32 -2.54
CA HIS A 193 4.78 -12.50 -3.25
C HIS A 193 3.96 -13.75 -2.98
N LEU A 194 3.56 -13.98 -1.73
CA LEU A 194 2.69 -15.09 -1.38
C LEU A 194 1.35 -14.96 -2.09
N MET A 195 0.71 -13.79 -1.96
CA MET A 195 -0.62 -13.52 -2.56
C MET A 195 -0.59 -13.60 -4.08
N ALA A 196 0.46 -13.11 -4.74
CA ALA A 196 0.62 -13.20 -6.19
C ALA A 196 0.73 -14.65 -6.70
N ARG A 197 1.08 -15.60 -5.84
CA ARG A 197 1.42 -16.98 -6.22
C ARG A 197 0.43 -18.04 -5.73
N ILE A 198 -0.56 -17.67 -4.93
CA ILE A 198 -1.55 -18.63 -4.46
C ILE A 198 -2.29 -19.29 -5.64
N ASP A 199 -2.41 -20.61 -5.58
CA ASP A 199 -3.24 -21.39 -6.48
C ASP A 199 -4.70 -21.34 -6.02
N LEU A 200 -5.51 -20.57 -6.75
CA LEU A 200 -6.95 -20.42 -6.48
C LEU A 200 -7.78 -21.64 -6.95
N ASN A 201 -7.22 -22.52 -7.76
CA ASN A 201 -7.91 -23.69 -8.30
C ASN A 201 -7.72 -24.95 -7.42
N GLY A 202 -6.89 -24.86 -6.39
CA GLY A 202 -6.64 -25.95 -5.46
C GLY A 202 -7.89 -26.38 -4.68
N ALA A 203 -8.05 -27.69 -4.50
CA ALA A 203 -9.20 -28.28 -3.80
C ALA A 203 -9.05 -28.33 -2.27
N ASP A 204 -7.88 -27.97 -1.72
CA ASP A 204 -7.61 -28.01 -0.28
C ASP A 204 -8.46 -26.96 0.46
N THR A 205 -9.23 -27.38 1.47
CA THR A 205 -10.17 -26.53 2.21
C THR A 205 -9.55 -25.74 3.35
N GLU A 206 -8.28 -25.98 3.68
CA GLU A 206 -7.55 -25.30 4.77
C GLU A 206 -6.41 -24.42 4.24
N ARG A 207 -5.88 -24.70 3.05
CA ARG A 207 -4.62 -24.13 2.56
C ARG A 207 -4.70 -23.73 1.10
N PHE A 208 -3.89 -22.74 0.73
CA PHE A 208 -3.54 -22.45 -0.66
C PHE A 208 -2.09 -22.87 -0.91
N ASP A 209 -1.87 -23.56 -2.02
CA ASP A 209 -0.52 -23.83 -2.51
C ASP A 209 0.10 -22.53 -3.09
N VAL A 210 1.36 -22.25 -2.77
CA VAL A 210 2.17 -21.14 -3.32
C VAL A 210 3.22 -21.68 -4.32
N GLY A 211 3.44 -22.99 -4.27
CA GLY A 211 4.42 -23.74 -5.04
C GLY A 211 5.83 -23.62 -4.46
N ARG A 212 6.81 -23.90 -5.33
CA ARG A 212 8.21 -23.99 -4.92
C ARG A 212 8.77 -22.62 -4.56
N VAL A 213 9.35 -22.52 -3.37
CA VAL A 213 10.00 -21.29 -2.88
C VAL A 213 11.44 -21.57 -2.51
N GLU A 214 12.36 -20.87 -3.17
CA GLU A 214 13.79 -20.90 -2.84
C GLU A 214 14.15 -19.66 -2.02
N THR A 215 14.25 -19.82 -0.70
CA THR A 215 14.47 -18.69 0.23
C THR A 215 15.76 -17.90 -0.05
N ARG A 216 16.76 -18.51 -0.71
CA ARG A 216 18.01 -17.83 -1.08
C ARG A 216 17.77 -16.76 -2.14
N ASN A 217 17.07 -17.10 -3.21
CA ASN A 217 16.78 -16.17 -4.31
C ASN A 217 15.80 -15.11 -3.81
N LEU A 218 14.80 -15.54 -3.05
CA LEU A 218 13.76 -14.67 -2.50
C LEU A 218 14.31 -13.58 -1.56
N ALA A 219 15.29 -13.90 -0.73
CA ALA A 219 15.94 -12.90 0.13
C ALA A 219 16.67 -11.82 -0.67
N GLY A 220 17.32 -12.21 -1.78
CA GLY A 220 17.98 -11.28 -2.71
C GLY A 220 16.96 -10.35 -3.38
N ASP A 221 15.87 -10.92 -3.89
CA ASP A 221 14.79 -10.17 -4.55
C ASP A 221 14.14 -9.14 -3.62
N PHE A 222 14.02 -9.45 -2.32
CA PHE A 222 13.47 -8.53 -1.32
C PHE A 222 14.51 -7.64 -0.64
N MET A 223 15.77 -7.70 -1.07
CA MET A 223 16.88 -6.96 -0.48
C MET A 223 17.00 -7.14 1.04
N MET A 224 16.66 -8.33 1.55
CA MET A 224 16.73 -8.69 2.97
C MET A 224 17.75 -9.79 3.22
N SER A 225 18.25 -9.90 4.45
CA SER A 225 19.15 -11.01 4.78
C SER A 225 18.41 -12.34 4.79
N ARG A 226 19.08 -13.41 4.32
CA ARG A 226 18.51 -14.77 4.34
C ARG A 226 18.07 -15.19 5.74
N THR A 227 18.90 -14.90 6.75
CA THR A 227 18.61 -15.23 8.15
C THR A 227 17.34 -14.54 8.64
N HIS A 228 17.11 -13.30 8.21
CA HIS A 228 15.92 -12.56 8.58
C HIS A 228 14.65 -13.15 7.94
N LEU A 229 14.68 -13.45 6.64
CA LEU A 229 13.57 -14.10 5.94
C LEU A 229 13.24 -15.48 6.55
N GLN A 230 14.26 -16.27 6.88
CA GLN A 230 14.08 -17.59 7.50
C GLN A 230 13.44 -17.49 8.88
N ARG A 231 13.82 -16.49 9.70
CA ARG A 231 13.18 -16.25 11.00
C ARG A 231 11.73 -15.82 10.85
N LEU A 232 11.42 -14.98 9.86
CA LEU A 232 10.06 -14.53 9.58
C LEU A 232 9.17 -15.72 9.19
N PHE A 233 9.63 -16.55 8.26
CA PHE A 233 8.93 -17.78 7.87
C PHE A 233 8.80 -18.77 9.02
N ALA A 234 9.83 -18.97 9.85
CA ALA A 234 9.74 -19.86 11.00
C ALA A 234 8.66 -19.42 12.00
N LYS A 235 8.53 -18.11 12.27
CA LYS A 235 7.46 -17.57 13.12
C LYS A 235 6.07 -17.79 12.50
N ALA A 236 5.93 -17.52 11.20
CA ALA A 236 4.66 -17.72 10.51
C ALA A 236 4.26 -19.21 10.46
N VAL A 237 5.23 -20.13 10.37
CA VAL A 237 4.98 -21.58 10.49
C VAL A 237 4.54 -21.95 11.90
N GLN A 238 5.19 -21.39 12.93
CA GLN A 238 4.81 -21.62 14.32
C GLN A 238 3.37 -21.14 14.62
N GLN A 239 2.93 -20.06 13.97
CA GLN A 239 1.56 -19.53 14.05
C GLN A 239 0.57 -20.23 13.11
N GLY A 240 0.99 -21.26 12.36
CA GLY A 240 0.11 -21.98 11.42
C GLY A 240 -0.29 -21.18 10.18
N CYS A 241 0.32 -20.02 9.94
CA CYS A 241 0.03 -19.18 8.78
C CYS A 241 0.67 -19.72 7.49
N LEU A 242 1.83 -20.36 7.62
CA LEU A 242 2.59 -20.96 6.53
C LEU A 242 2.99 -22.39 6.85
N GLY A 243 3.35 -23.17 5.84
CA GLY A 243 4.05 -24.43 6.06
C GLY A 243 4.70 -25.00 4.82
N TRP A 244 5.61 -25.95 5.06
CA TRP A 244 6.42 -26.57 4.03
C TRP A 244 6.06 -28.03 3.83
N TYR A 245 6.06 -28.49 2.58
CA TYR A 245 5.81 -29.88 2.20
C TYR A 245 6.62 -30.27 0.95
N GLY A 246 6.44 -31.52 0.52
CA GLY A 246 7.21 -32.14 -0.56
C GLY A 246 8.41 -32.92 -0.04
N GLU A 247 8.58 -34.15 -0.55
CA GLU A 247 9.68 -35.06 -0.24
C GLU A 247 10.63 -35.16 -1.45
N PRO A 248 11.94 -35.43 -1.25
CA PRO A 248 12.67 -35.64 0.01
C PRO A 248 13.12 -34.34 0.70
N ARG A 249 12.82 -33.18 0.09
CA ARG A 249 13.13 -31.85 0.63
C ARG A 249 11.88 -31.00 0.64
N LYS A 250 11.49 -30.52 1.83
CA LYS A 250 10.36 -29.61 2.04
C LYS A 250 10.60 -28.26 1.36
N THR A 251 10.25 -28.18 0.07
CA THR A 251 10.55 -27.05 -0.83
C THR A 251 9.29 -26.40 -1.39
N GLN A 252 8.14 -27.04 -1.23
CA GLN A 252 6.84 -26.48 -1.58
C GLN A 252 6.30 -25.73 -0.36
N LEU A 253 5.75 -24.54 -0.58
CA LEU A 253 5.20 -23.67 0.45
C LEU A 253 3.68 -23.60 0.28
N TRP A 254 2.95 -23.69 1.39
CA TRP A 254 1.53 -23.35 1.44
C TRP A 254 1.29 -22.20 2.42
N VAL A 255 0.16 -21.50 2.23
CA VAL A 255 -0.37 -20.47 3.13
C VAL A 255 -1.76 -20.88 3.61
N SER A 256 -2.08 -20.63 4.89
CA SER A 256 -3.41 -20.97 5.41
C SER A 256 -4.50 -20.07 4.85
N ARG A 257 -5.70 -20.61 4.68
CA ARG A 257 -6.87 -19.84 4.27
C ARG A 257 -7.26 -18.78 5.30
N ASP A 258 -6.99 -19.03 6.58
CA ASP A 258 -7.20 -18.06 7.68
C ASP A 258 -6.33 -16.83 7.49
N PHE A 259 -5.03 -17.01 7.24
CA PHE A 259 -4.12 -15.90 6.95
C PHE A 259 -4.59 -15.09 5.74
N VAL A 260 -4.99 -15.77 4.65
CA VAL A 260 -5.49 -15.11 3.45
C VAL A 260 -6.78 -14.32 3.72
N ARG A 261 -7.70 -14.89 4.51
CA ARG A 261 -8.95 -14.22 4.90
C ARG A 261 -8.69 -12.99 5.75
N GLU A 262 -7.80 -13.06 6.74
CA GLU A 262 -7.43 -11.89 7.54
C GLU A 262 -6.75 -10.81 6.70
N TYR A 263 -5.86 -11.22 5.79
CA TYR A 263 -5.21 -10.28 4.87
C TYR A 263 -6.23 -9.60 3.95
N CYS A 264 -7.20 -10.34 3.41
CA CYS A 264 -8.28 -9.78 2.60
C CYS A 264 -9.14 -8.82 3.44
N GLY A 265 -9.58 -9.22 4.64
CA GLY A 265 -10.36 -8.34 5.51
C GLY A 265 -9.65 -7.02 5.82
N TRP A 266 -8.34 -7.08 6.06
CA TRP A 266 -7.53 -5.88 6.27
C TRP A 266 -7.36 -5.04 4.99
N GLN A 267 -7.09 -5.66 3.84
CA GLN A 267 -6.98 -4.95 2.55
C GLN A 267 -8.30 -4.29 2.13
N ALA A 268 -9.44 -4.91 2.45
CA ALA A 268 -10.76 -4.39 2.13
C ALA A 268 -10.99 -2.98 2.68
N VAL A 269 -10.42 -2.66 3.86
CA VAL A 269 -10.47 -1.31 4.44
C VAL A 269 -9.84 -0.28 3.50
N LYS A 270 -8.60 -0.51 3.07
CA LYS A 270 -7.90 0.39 2.11
C LYS A 270 -8.63 0.46 0.78
N PHE A 271 -9.13 -0.66 0.27
CA PHE A 271 -9.87 -0.70 -1.00
C PHE A 271 -11.16 0.13 -0.96
N ALA A 272 -11.91 0.08 0.15
CA ALA A 272 -13.09 0.92 0.34
C ALA A 272 -12.74 2.42 0.28
N TYR A 273 -11.61 2.82 0.88
CA TYR A 273 -11.15 4.22 0.80
C TYR A 273 -10.65 4.63 -0.59
N VAL A 274 -10.00 3.72 -1.32
CA VAL A 274 -9.62 3.97 -2.72
C VAL A 274 -10.85 4.22 -3.58
N GLU A 275 -11.87 3.38 -3.43
CA GLU A 275 -13.11 3.50 -4.19
C GLU A 275 -13.88 4.79 -3.83
N GLU A 276 -14.02 5.08 -2.54
CA GLU A 276 -14.66 6.31 -2.07
C GLU A 276 -13.96 7.55 -2.61
N ALA A 277 -12.63 7.60 -2.51
CA ALA A 277 -11.85 8.73 -3.00
C ALA A 277 -12.01 8.94 -4.51
N PHE A 278 -12.07 7.85 -5.29
CA PHE A 278 -12.34 7.93 -6.72
C PHE A 278 -13.74 8.51 -7.01
N HIS A 279 -14.79 8.03 -6.34
CA HIS A 279 -16.14 8.55 -6.54
C HIS A 279 -16.27 10.03 -6.15
N VAL A 280 -15.64 10.44 -5.04
CA VAL A 280 -15.60 11.85 -4.62
C VAL A 280 -14.85 12.70 -5.65
N ALA A 281 -13.71 12.22 -6.17
CA ALA A 281 -12.95 12.92 -7.20
C ALA A 281 -13.76 13.09 -8.49
N ARG A 282 -14.40 12.01 -8.96
CA ARG A 282 -15.20 12.03 -10.18
C ARG A 282 -16.38 12.99 -10.08
N ALA A 283 -17.12 12.95 -8.97
CA ALA A 283 -18.26 13.82 -8.78
C ALA A 283 -17.88 15.31 -8.69
N LYS A 284 -16.71 15.63 -8.11
CA LYS A 284 -16.17 17.00 -8.14
C LYS A 284 -15.83 17.46 -9.55
N LEU A 285 -15.29 16.57 -10.39
CA LEU A 285 -15.00 16.88 -11.79
C LEU A 285 -16.29 17.11 -12.60
N GLU A 286 -17.33 16.34 -12.32
CA GLU A 286 -18.66 16.45 -12.96
C GLU A 286 -19.49 17.65 -12.43
N GLY A 287 -19.00 18.38 -11.43
CA GLY A 287 -19.72 19.51 -10.82
C GLY A 287 -20.91 19.10 -9.94
N VAL A 288 -20.98 17.83 -9.51
CA VAL A 288 -22.05 17.30 -8.67
C VAL A 288 -21.86 17.77 -7.22
N PRO A 289 -22.86 18.41 -6.57
CA PRO A 289 -22.72 18.89 -5.19
C PRO A 289 -22.38 17.76 -4.21
N ALA A 290 -21.34 17.96 -3.40
CA ALA A 290 -20.83 16.96 -2.44
C ALA A 290 -21.87 16.40 -1.46
N LYS A 291 -22.99 17.13 -1.23
CA LYS A 291 -24.10 16.68 -0.36
C LYS A 291 -24.84 15.44 -0.88
N MET A 292 -24.76 15.12 -2.17
CA MET A 292 -25.41 13.92 -2.74
C MET A 292 -24.55 12.65 -2.68
N LEU A 293 -23.24 12.76 -2.37
CA LEU A 293 -22.32 11.62 -2.37
C LEU A 293 -22.22 10.91 -1.01
N ALA A 294 -22.70 11.55 0.05
CA ALA A 294 -22.69 11.00 1.42
C ALA A 294 -23.92 10.14 1.75
N GLN A 295 -24.82 9.91 0.78
CA GLN A 295 -26.10 9.24 0.98
C GLN A 295 -26.36 8.07 0.01
N ALA A 296 -25.31 7.56 -0.66
CA ALA A 296 -25.39 6.40 -1.55
C ALA A 296 -24.37 5.33 -1.15
#